data_AF-A0A7J6PSS3-F1
#
_entry.id   AF-A0A7J6PSS3-F1
#
_cell.length_a   1.000
_cell.length_b   1.000
_cell.length_c   1.000
_cell.angle_alpha   90.00
_cell.angle_beta   90.00
_cell.angle_gamma   90.00
#
_symmetry.space_group_name_H-M   'P 1'
#
loop_
_entity.id
_entity.type
_entity.pdbx_description
1 polymer ?
#
loop_
_entity_poly.entity_id
_entity_poly.type
_entity_poly.pdbx_seq_one_letter_code
_entity_poly.pdbx_strand_id
1 'polypeptide(L)'
;MAGIIGSNINNGIGIAGIADKVKLFPIRATRNRTKGILTSEMIRAWEAALKFKKTQVILYAYGSRFKKADSLIKKRLLEKAVKKGVFVVTGASNSNDFDGREDVLVPCGLANGIRGVVCVAATFAKAPTVLCSNASKLASFGSPGSGVVFPTPNKVAGEWIYAKEEWGSSAASAAVAGVVALMTSFKNFKPEDVDRMLLNATEGRVRTKTG
;
A
#
# COMPACT_ATOMS: atom_id res chain seq x y z
N MET A 1 -1.96 -9.44 1.48
CA MET A 1 -1.87 -8.32 0.52
C MET A 1 -2.34 -8.71 -0.89
N ALA A 2 -1.64 -9.60 -1.61
CA ALA A 2 -2.04 -10.03 -2.95
C ALA A 2 -3.53 -10.44 -3.05
N GLY A 3 -4.03 -11.26 -2.12
CA GLY A 3 -5.45 -11.66 -2.11
C GLY A 3 -6.44 -10.53 -1.82
N ILE A 4 -6.06 -9.50 -1.05
CA ILE A 4 -6.92 -8.30 -0.85
C ILE A 4 -7.11 -7.59 -2.19
N ILE A 5 -6.05 -7.51 -3.00
CA ILE A 5 -6.08 -6.85 -4.30
C ILE A 5 -6.88 -7.67 -5.31
N GLY A 6 -6.55 -8.96 -5.46
CA GLY A 6 -6.97 -9.73 -6.63
C GLY A 6 -7.32 -11.20 -6.37
N SER A 7 -7.86 -11.54 -5.20
CA SER A 7 -8.56 -12.83 -5.07
C SER A 7 -9.75 -12.89 -6.06
N ASN A 8 -9.94 -14.04 -6.70
CA ASN A 8 -11.06 -14.26 -7.61
C ASN A 8 -12.39 -14.10 -6.88
N ILE A 9 -13.37 -13.45 -7.52
CA ILE A 9 -14.75 -13.39 -7.03
C ILE A 9 -15.59 -14.54 -7.59
N ASN A 10 -16.72 -14.83 -6.93
CA ASN A 10 -17.76 -15.74 -7.41
C ASN A 10 -17.30 -17.18 -7.72
N ASN A 11 -16.21 -17.64 -7.11
CA ASN A 11 -15.71 -19.01 -7.24
C ASN A 11 -16.11 -19.92 -6.08
N GLY A 12 -16.93 -19.43 -5.14
CA GLY A 12 -17.37 -20.18 -3.96
C GLY A 12 -16.30 -20.41 -2.89
N ILE A 13 -15.11 -19.81 -2.99
CA ILE A 13 -13.97 -20.08 -2.11
C ILE A 13 -13.46 -18.78 -1.47
N GLY A 14 -13.59 -18.69 -0.14
CA GLY A 14 -12.86 -17.70 0.65
C GLY A 14 -13.36 -16.26 0.53
N ILE A 15 -12.50 -15.39 -0.03
CA ILE A 15 -12.71 -13.94 -0.07
C ILE A 15 -12.77 -13.41 -1.50
N ALA A 16 -13.44 -12.28 -1.67
CA ALA A 16 -13.40 -11.47 -2.89
C ALA A 16 -12.25 -10.46 -2.82
N GLY A 17 -11.41 -10.42 -3.85
CA GLY A 17 -10.47 -9.31 -4.06
C GLY A 17 -11.20 -8.08 -4.59
N ILE A 18 -10.60 -6.90 -4.43
CA ILE A 18 -11.19 -5.63 -4.91
C ILE A 18 -11.16 -5.54 -6.44
N ALA A 19 -10.14 -6.12 -7.08
CA ALA A 19 -9.97 -6.13 -8.52
C ALA A 19 -9.52 -7.54 -8.96
N ASP A 20 -10.49 -8.41 -9.19
CA ASP A 20 -10.30 -9.85 -9.47
C ASP A 20 -9.70 -10.19 -10.84
N LYS A 21 -9.75 -9.25 -11.79
CA LYS A 21 -9.19 -9.41 -13.14
C LYS A 21 -7.79 -8.84 -13.31
N VAL A 22 -7.14 -8.44 -12.22
CA VAL A 22 -5.78 -7.86 -12.27
C VAL A 22 -4.72 -8.93 -12.46
N LYS A 23 -3.59 -8.53 -13.04
CA LYS A 23 -2.38 -9.34 -13.06
C LYS A 23 -1.45 -8.89 -11.95
N LEU A 24 -1.26 -9.75 -10.95
CA LEU A 24 -0.34 -9.50 -9.85
C LEU A 24 1.08 -9.94 -10.23
N PHE A 25 2.04 -9.04 -10.05
CA PHE A 25 3.46 -9.35 -10.25
C PHE A 25 4.22 -9.25 -8.92
N PRO A 26 4.34 -10.36 -8.17
CA PRO A 26 4.99 -10.34 -6.86
C PRO A 26 6.51 -10.21 -7.01
N ILE A 27 7.09 -9.18 -6.40
CA ILE A 27 8.54 -8.97 -6.35
C ILE A 27 9.01 -9.12 -4.91
N ARG A 28 9.80 -10.17 -4.65
CA ARG A 28 10.45 -10.37 -3.35
C ARG A 28 11.74 -9.57 -3.29
N ALA A 29 11.74 -8.47 -2.54
CA ALA A 29 12.90 -7.60 -2.40
C ALA A 29 14.05 -8.23 -1.59
N THR A 30 13.75 -8.93 -0.49
CA THR A 30 14.76 -9.61 0.34
C THR A 30 14.39 -11.06 0.64
N ARG A 31 15.41 -11.91 0.75
CA ARG A 31 15.26 -13.28 1.25
C ARG A 31 15.29 -13.34 2.77
N ASN A 32 15.92 -12.36 3.42
CA ASN A 32 16.16 -12.36 4.85
C ASN A 32 15.06 -11.60 5.59
N ARG A 33 14.27 -12.32 6.39
CA ARG A 33 13.16 -11.73 7.16
C ARG A 33 13.63 -10.92 8.38
N THR A 34 14.87 -11.09 8.84
CA THR A 34 15.35 -10.49 10.10
C THR A 34 16.23 -9.26 9.91
N LYS A 35 16.84 -9.05 8.75
CA LYS A 35 17.79 -7.94 8.49
C LYS A 35 17.16 -6.71 7.81
N GLY A 36 15.86 -6.73 7.53
CA GLY A 36 15.20 -5.69 6.73
C GLY A 36 15.64 -5.69 5.27
N ILE A 37 15.14 -4.73 4.48
CA ILE A 37 15.48 -4.57 3.06
C ILE A 37 16.66 -3.61 2.92
N LEU A 38 17.76 -4.05 2.30
CA LEU A 38 18.88 -3.19 1.96
C LEU A 38 18.49 -2.21 0.84
N THR A 39 19.09 -1.02 0.80
CA THR A 39 18.84 -0.03 -0.26
C THR A 39 19.09 -0.61 -1.66
N SER A 40 20.13 -1.44 -1.84
CA SER A 40 20.43 -2.11 -3.11
C SER A 40 19.39 -3.16 -3.51
N GLU A 41 18.82 -3.89 -2.54
CA GLU A 41 17.71 -4.83 -2.76
C GLU A 41 16.43 -4.09 -3.19
N MET A 42 16.12 -2.98 -2.51
CA MET A 42 15.00 -2.12 -2.87
C MET A 42 15.15 -1.55 -4.28
N ILE A 43 16.32 -1.00 -4.64
CA ILE A 43 16.57 -0.48 -6.00
C ILE A 43 16.31 -1.57 -7.04
N ARG A 44 16.88 -2.77 -6.86
CA ARG A 44 16.67 -3.89 -7.79
C ARG A 44 15.21 -4.29 -7.91
N ALA A 45 14.47 -4.32 -6.81
CA ALA A 45 13.04 -4.64 -6.82
C ALA A 45 12.23 -3.59 -7.61
N TRP A 46 12.50 -2.30 -7.39
CA TRP A 46 11.84 -1.22 -8.12
C TRP A 46 12.19 -1.20 -9.60
N GLU A 47 13.46 -1.44 -9.94
CA GLU A 47 13.88 -1.54 -11.34
C GLU A 47 13.23 -2.72 -12.05
N ALA A 48 13.11 -3.87 -11.37
CA ALA A 48 12.36 -5.01 -11.88
C ALA A 48 10.89 -4.63 -12.13
N ALA A 49 10.22 -3.98 -11.19
CA ALA A 49 8.83 -3.53 -11.34
C ALA A 49 8.65 -2.59 -12.55
N LEU A 50 9.57 -1.63 -12.70
CA LEU A 50 9.52 -0.60 -13.74
C LEU A 50 10.03 -1.09 -15.11
N LYS A 51 10.57 -2.31 -15.21
CA LYS A 51 10.94 -2.96 -16.48
C LYS A 51 9.73 -3.53 -17.19
N PHE A 52 8.69 -3.91 -16.45
CA PHE A 52 7.43 -4.40 -17.04
C PHE A 52 6.62 -3.21 -17.59
N LYS A 53 6.54 -3.12 -18.92
CA LYS A 53 5.83 -2.02 -19.62
C LYS A 53 4.35 -1.90 -19.28
N LYS A 54 3.74 -2.98 -18.76
CA LYS A 54 2.32 -3.04 -18.38
C LYS A 54 2.07 -2.76 -16.89
N THR A 55 3.10 -2.40 -16.13
CA THR A 55 2.93 -1.99 -14.73
C THR A 55 2.15 -0.69 -14.69
N GLN A 56 0.96 -0.71 -14.09
CA GLN A 56 0.12 0.49 -13.88
C GLN A 56 0.16 0.96 -12.43
N VAL A 57 0.33 0.03 -11.49
CA VAL A 57 0.32 0.31 -10.04
C VAL A 57 1.48 -0.43 -9.37
N ILE A 58 2.21 0.26 -8.50
CA ILE A 58 3.17 -0.34 -7.57
C ILE A 58 2.62 -0.18 -6.15
N LEU A 59 2.41 -1.31 -5.47
CA LEU A 59 2.21 -1.34 -4.02
C LEU A 59 3.55 -1.58 -3.32
N TYR A 60 3.99 -0.61 -2.53
CA TYR A 60 5.17 -0.73 -1.68
C TYR A 60 4.83 -0.33 -0.24
N ALA A 61 4.31 -1.29 0.52
CA ALA A 61 3.90 -1.10 1.91
C ALA A 61 4.99 -1.46 2.94
N TYR A 62 6.26 -1.30 2.57
CA TYR A 62 7.39 -1.42 3.50
C TYR A 62 8.00 -0.04 3.74
N GLY A 63 8.32 0.27 5.00
CA GLY A 63 8.93 1.52 5.39
C GLY A 63 10.23 1.31 6.14
N SER A 64 11.11 2.31 6.12
CA SER A 64 12.21 2.41 7.07
C SER A 64 12.33 3.83 7.60
N ARG A 65 12.98 3.99 8.76
CA ARG A 65 13.25 5.31 9.34
C ARG A 65 13.97 6.20 8.35
N PHE A 66 13.72 7.50 8.44
CA PHE A 66 14.36 8.48 7.58
C PHE A 66 15.88 8.42 7.72
N LYS A 67 16.58 8.31 6.58
CA LYS A 67 18.03 8.48 6.48
C LYS A 67 18.29 9.26 5.21
N LYS A 68 18.93 10.43 5.31
CA LYS A 68 19.03 11.42 4.20
C LYS A 68 19.38 10.81 2.84
N ALA A 69 20.44 9.99 2.77
CA ALA A 69 20.88 9.36 1.53
C ALA A 69 19.86 8.35 0.96
N ASP A 70 19.29 7.50 1.82
CA ASP A 70 18.27 6.51 1.44
C ASP A 70 16.96 7.18 1.01
N SER A 71 16.56 8.24 1.71
CA SER A 71 15.37 9.04 1.39
C SER A 71 15.47 9.71 0.02
N LEU A 72 16.65 10.22 -0.37
CA LEU A 72 16.85 10.79 -1.70
C LEU A 72 16.72 9.74 -2.80
N ILE A 73 17.25 8.54 -2.58
CA ILE A 73 17.12 7.41 -3.51
C ILE A 73 15.65 7.00 -3.64
N LYS A 74 14.94 6.85 -2.53
CA LYS A 74 13.51 6.52 -2.54
C LYS A 74 12.69 7.59 -3.26
N LYS A 75 12.94 8.87 -3.01
CA LYS A 75 12.31 9.98 -3.72
C LYS A 75 12.48 9.84 -5.24
N ARG A 76 13.71 9.61 -5.70
CA ARG A 76 14.00 9.42 -7.14
C ARG A 76 13.29 8.20 -7.73
N LEU A 77 13.16 7.11 -6.98
CA LEU A 77 12.42 5.92 -7.43
C LEU A 77 10.93 6.20 -7.58
N LEU A 78 10.33 6.93 -6.63
CA LEU A 78 8.94 7.39 -6.69
C LEU A 78 8.70 8.28 -7.92
N GLU A 79 9.51 9.32 -8.09
CA GLU A 79 9.43 10.25 -9.23
C GLU A 79 9.62 9.51 -10.56
N LYS A 80 10.56 8.55 -10.62
CA LYS A 80 10.79 7.72 -11.81
C LYS A 80 9.58 6.84 -12.15
N ALA A 81 8.87 6.31 -11.15
CA ALA A 81 7.66 5.53 -11.37
C ALA A 81 6.52 6.40 -11.92
N VAL A 82 6.25 7.55 -11.29
CA VAL A 82 5.24 8.51 -11.76
C VAL A 82 5.54 9.00 -13.17
N LYS A 83 6.81 9.35 -13.47
CA LYS A 83 7.22 9.77 -14.82
C LYS A 83 6.97 8.69 -15.88
N LYS A 84 6.97 7.41 -15.49
CA LYS A 84 6.62 6.27 -16.35
C LYS A 84 5.11 6.01 -16.45
N GLY A 85 4.27 6.85 -15.83
CA GLY A 85 2.83 6.67 -15.78
C GLY A 85 2.38 5.62 -14.75
N VAL A 86 3.24 5.24 -13.81
CA VAL A 86 2.93 4.24 -12.79
C VAL A 86 2.47 4.94 -11.51
N PHE A 87 1.28 4.59 -11.03
CA PHE A 87 0.78 5.06 -9.74
C PHE A 87 1.42 4.26 -8.59
N VAL A 88 1.78 4.94 -7.50
CA VAL A 88 2.43 4.29 -6.35
C VAL A 88 1.57 4.40 -5.10
N VAL A 89 1.34 3.27 -4.44
CA VAL A 89 0.67 3.17 -3.14
C VAL A 89 1.68 2.76 -2.08
N THR A 90 1.77 3.53 -1.01
CA THR A 90 2.68 3.29 0.12
C THR A 90 1.91 3.26 1.45
N GLY A 91 2.44 2.54 2.44
CA GLY A 91 1.82 2.42 3.77
C GLY A 91 2.48 3.33 4.82
N ALA A 92 1.66 3.89 5.71
CA ALA A 92 2.07 4.87 6.72
C ALA A 92 2.90 4.35 7.91
N SER A 93 3.27 3.06 7.93
CA SER A 93 3.82 2.35 9.12
C SER A 93 2.77 2.09 10.21
N ASN A 94 3.17 1.28 11.21
CA ASN A 94 2.41 0.92 12.41
C ASN A 94 3.27 1.12 13.69
N SER A 95 4.11 2.15 13.78
CA SER A 95 4.99 2.40 14.95
C SER A 95 4.37 3.32 16.01
N ASN A 96 4.47 2.96 17.30
CA ASN A 96 3.89 3.69 18.45
C ASN A 96 4.45 5.09 18.68
N ASP A 97 5.59 5.40 18.07
CA ASP A 97 6.12 6.74 18.06
C ASP A 97 5.38 7.51 16.95
N PHE A 98 5.17 8.83 17.09
CA PHE A 98 5.19 9.85 16.00
C PHE A 98 3.98 10.79 15.87
N ASP A 99 4.25 12.08 16.14
CA ASP A 99 3.52 13.27 15.63
C ASP A 99 4.45 14.20 14.78
N GLY A 100 5.68 13.77 14.41
CA GLY A 100 6.63 14.55 13.58
C GLY A 100 6.71 14.14 12.09
N ARG A 101 7.38 14.96 11.25
CA ARG A 101 7.59 14.70 9.80
C ARG A 101 8.75 13.76 9.49
N GLU A 102 9.82 13.77 10.30
CA GLU A 102 11.00 12.89 10.14
C GLU A 102 10.78 11.46 10.65
N ASP A 103 9.61 11.29 11.23
CA ASP A 103 9.16 10.19 12.03
C ASP A 103 8.32 9.20 11.21
N VAL A 104 7.71 9.66 10.11
CA VAL A 104 7.00 8.80 9.16
C VAL A 104 7.99 7.97 8.36
N LEU A 105 7.77 6.66 8.30
CA LEU A 105 8.63 5.79 7.53
C LEU A 105 8.62 6.14 6.03
N VAL A 106 9.79 6.05 5.42
CA VAL A 106 10.02 6.36 4.01
C VAL A 106 9.84 5.06 3.20
N PRO A 107 9.05 5.04 2.10
CA PRO A 107 8.68 6.19 1.25
C PRO A 107 7.40 6.95 1.59
N CYS A 108 6.53 6.50 2.50
CA CYS A 108 5.26 7.20 2.77
C CYS A 108 5.48 8.69 3.12
N GLY A 109 6.45 9.01 3.97
CA GLY A 109 6.76 10.40 4.35
C GLY A 109 7.18 11.31 3.18
N LEU A 110 7.46 10.75 2.00
CA LEU A 110 7.78 11.50 0.77
C LEU A 110 6.58 11.68 -0.16
N ALA A 111 5.47 10.97 0.06
CA ALA A 111 4.33 10.90 -0.86
C ALA A 111 3.67 12.26 -1.10
N ASN A 112 3.44 13.05 -0.05
CA ASN A 112 2.75 14.35 -0.14
C ASN A 112 3.44 15.38 -1.05
N GLY A 113 4.70 15.14 -1.45
CA GLY A 113 5.43 16.00 -2.40
C GLY A 113 5.46 15.48 -3.84
N ILE A 114 4.81 14.36 -4.16
CA ILE A 114 4.91 13.68 -5.45
C ILE A 114 3.51 13.24 -5.89
N ARG A 115 2.87 14.02 -6.78
CA ARG A 115 1.57 13.65 -7.34
C ARG A 115 1.65 12.29 -8.02
N GLY A 116 0.63 11.45 -7.82
CA GLY A 116 0.67 10.05 -8.28
C GLY A 116 1.34 9.07 -7.32
N VAL A 117 1.68 9.54 -6.11
CA VAL A 117 2.12 8.71 -4.98
C VAL A 117 1.22 9.02 -3.79
N VAL A 118 0.60 7.99 -3.21
CA VAL A 118 -0.21 8.15 -2.00
C VAL A 118 0.40 7.39 -0.82
N CYS A 119 0.27 7.99 0.35
CA CYS A 119 0.50 7.31 1.61
C CYS A 119 -0.83 6.98 2.29
N VAL A 120 -1.02 5.72 2.67
CA VAL A 120 -2.27 5.21 3.22
C VAL A 120 -2.10 4.84 4.69
N ALA A 121 -2.91 5.47 5.54
CA ALA A 121 -3.05 5.13 6.94
C ALA A 121 -4.07 3.99 7.15
N ALA A 122 -3.87 3.20 8.20
CA ALA A 122 -4.82 2.16 8.58
C ALA A 122 -5.95 2.74 9.45
N THR A 123 -7.19 2.38 9.12
CA THR A 123 -8.37 2.60 9.95
C THR A 123 -9.02 1.28 10.33
N PHE A 124 -9.93 1.32 11.30
CA PHE A 124 -10.71 0.15 11.69
C PHE A 124 -11.81 -0.13 10.66
N ALA A 125 -11.93 -1.39 10.19
CA ALA A 125 -13.01 -1.76 9.26
C ALA A 125 -14.42 -1.48 9.81
N LYS A 126 -14.61 -1.60 11.12
CA LYS A 126 -15.88 -1.29 11.81
C LYS A 126 -16.04 0.19 12.19
N ALA A 127 -14.99 0.99 12.06
CA ALA A 127 -14.97 2.42 12.40
C ALA A 127 -14.03 3.14 11.42
N PRO A 128 -14.45 3.34 10.15
CA PRO A 128 -13.57 3.77 9.06
C PRO A 128 -13.01 5.19 9.24
N THR A 129 -13.62 5.99 10.11
CA THR A 129 -13.15 7.33 10.51
C THR A 129 -12.23 7.31 11.73
N VAL A 130 -11.83 6.14 12.23
CA VAL A 130 -10.93 6.01 13.39
C VAL A 130 -9.60 5.40 12.94
N LEU A 131 -8.51 6.13 13.14
CA LEU A 131 -7.16 5.64 12.91
C LEU A 131 -6.87 4.44 13.82
N CYS A 132 -6.26 3.39 13.25
CA CYS A 132 -5.61 2.38 14.07
C CYS A 132 -4.49 3.02 14.89
N SER A 133 -4.15 2.40 16.02
CA SER A 133 -2.94 2.77 16.76
C SER A 133 -1.78 2.87 15.79
N ASN A 134 -0.98 3.93 15.93
CA ASN A 134 0.28 4.10 15.22
C ASN A 134 0.16 4.47 13.73
N ALA A 135 -1.05 4.74 13.27
CA ALA A 135 -1.25 5.26 11.93
C ALA A 135 -0.87 6.75 11.89
N SER A 136 -0.08 7.14 10.89
CA SER A 136 0.38 8.53 10.77
C SER A 136 -0.74 9.46 10.30
N LYS A 137 -0.90 10.61 10.99
CA LYS A 137 -1.75 11.73 10.54
C LYS A 137 -1.22 12.43 9.30
N LEU A 138 0.03 12.17 8.90
CA LEU A 138 0.65 12.75 7.70
C LEU A 138 0.39 11.91 6.44
N ALA A 139 -0.35 10.80 6.57
CA ALA A 139 -0.84 10.05 5.42
C ALA A 139 -1.77 10.91 4.56
N SER A 140 -1.86 10.57 3.27
CA SER A 140 -2.75 11.26 2.32
C SER A 140 -4.22 11.04 2.69
N PHE A 141 -4.58 9.81 3.10
CA PHE A 141 -5.89 9.45 3.62
C PHE A 141 -5.84 8.08 4.34
N GLY A 142 -6.96 7.67 4.94
CA GLY A 142 -7.12 6.39 5.63
C GLY A 142 -7.91 5.35 4.82
N SER A 143 -7.60 4.07 5.03
CA SER A 143 -8.37 2.93 4.49
C SER A 143 -8.40 1.79 5.50
N PRO A 144 -9.41 0.91 5.50
CA PRO A 144 -9.47 -0.24 6.42
C PRO A 144 -8.19 -1.07 6.38
N GLY A 145 -7.49 -1.10 7.51
CA GLY A 145 -6.27 -1.89 7.73
C GLY A 145 -6.35 -2.79 8.96
N SER A 146 -7.37 -2.62 9.79
CA SER A 146 -7.69 -3.50 10.92
C SER A 146 -8.97 -4.28 10.64
N GLY A 147 -8.95 -5.56 10.96
CA GLY A 147 -10.06 -6.48 10.77
C GLY A 147 -10.20 -7.01 9.35
N VAL A 148 -9.19 -6.81 8.51
CA VAL A 148 -9.19 -7.23 7.11
C VAL A 148 -8.75 -8.69 6.99
N VAL A 149 -9.57 -9.52 6.35
CA VAL A 149 -9.28 -10.94 6.12
C VAL A 149 -8.54 -11.12 4.79
N PHE A 150 -7.54 -12.00 4.75
CA PHE A 150 -6.77 -12.30 3.54
C PHE A 150 -6.27 -13.75 3.50
N PRO A 151 -6.09 -14.34 2.31
CA PRO A 151 -5.55 -15.70 2.18
C PRO A 151 -4.07 -15.75 2.54
N THR A 152 -3.67 -16.85 3.17
CA THR A 152 -2.26 -17.21 3.41
C THR A 152 -1.80 -18.21 2.34
N PRO A 153 -0.48 -18.44 2.17
CA PRO A 153 0.00 -19.46 1.23
C PRO A 153 -0.23 -20.90 1.71
N ASN A 154 -0.79 -21.12 2.90
CA ASN A 154 -0.91 -22.42 3.53
C ASN A 154 -2.30 -23.03 3.33
N LYS A 155 -2.36 -24.37 3.36
CA LYS A 155 -3.59 -25.15 3.36
C LYS A 155 -3.63 -26.15 4.51
N VAL A 156 -4.81 -26.45 5.02
CA VAL A 156 -5.08 -27.55 5.96
C VAL A 156 -6.24 -28.37 5.41
N ALA A 157 -6.05 -29.69 5.29
CA ALA A 157 -7.05 -30.60 4.73
C ALA A 157 -7.60 -30.19 3.35
N GLY A 158 -6.75 -29.60 2.49
CA GLY A 158 -7.14 -29.12 1.15
C GLY A 158 -7.71 -27.69 1.11
N GLU A 159 -8.12 -27.16 2.27
CA GLU A 159 -8.71 -25.83 2.42
C GLU A 159 -7.65 -24.74 2.64
N TRP A 160 -7.87 -23.56 2.06
CA TRP A 160 -6.99 -22.40 2.25
C TRP A 160 -7.11 -21.86 3.68
N ILE A 161 -5.97 -21.55 4.30
CA ILE A 161 -5.95 -20.82 5.56
C ILE A 161 -6.07 -19.33 5.28
N TYR A 162 -6.97 -18.67 6.01
CA TYR A 162 -7.14 -17.22 6.01
C TYR A 162 -6.62 -16.63 7.30
N ALA A 163 -5.97 -15.48 7.20
CA ALA A 163 -5.54 -14.68 8.33
C ALA A 163 -6.37 -13.39 8.38
N LYS A 164 -6.38 -12.76 9.55
CA LYS A 164 -7.01 -11.47 9.77
C LYS A 164 -5.97 -10.49 10.28
N GLU A 165 -5.81 -9.37 9.59
CA GLU A 165 -4.91 -8.30 10.03
C GLU A 165 -5.52 -7.65 11.27
N GLU A 166 -4.81 -7.65 12.39
CA GLU A 166 -5.27 -6.97 13.60
C GLU A 166 -5.20 -5.46 13.43
N TRP A 167 -4.09 -4.94 12.90
CA TRP A 167 -3.94 -3.56 12.44
C TRP A 167 -2.71 -3.43 11.53
N GLY A 168 -2.90 -2.94 10.30
CA GLY A 168 -1.76 -2.68 9.42
C GLY A 168 -2.01 -1.80 8.21
N SER A 169 -1.16 -0.79 8.03
CA SER A 169 -1.16 0.05 6.83
C SER A 169 -0.84 -0.74 5.55
N SER A 170 -0.24 -1.93 5.65
CA SER A 170 -0.09 -2.88 4.54
C SER A 170 -1.43 -3.36 3.98
N ALA A 171 -2.38 -3.74 4.83
CA ALA A 171 -3.70 -4.16 4.40
C ALA A 171 -4.50 -2.98 3.81
N ALA A 172 -4.42 -1.82 4.46
CA ALA A 172 -5.02 -0.58 3.97
C ALA A 172 -4.48 -0.18 2.58
N SER A 173 -3.16 -0.20 2.41
CA SER A 173 -2.50 0.10 1.13
C SER A 173 -2.86 -0.92 0.05
N ALA A 174 -3.00 -2.20 0.42
CA ALA A 174 -3.45 -3.23 -0.51
C ALA A 174 -4.90 -2.97 -0.98
N ALA A 175 -5.78 -2.52 -0.09
CA ALA A 175 -7.13 -2.17 -0.47
C ALA A 175 -7.15 -1.02 -1.50
N VAL A 176 -6.40 0.05 -1.22
CA VAL A 176 -6.25 1.19 -2.13
C VAL A 176 -5.63 0.79 -3.46
N ALA A 177 -4.61 -0.07 -3.46
CA ALA A 177 -4.01 -0.58 -4.70
C ALA A 177 -5.03 -1.36 -5.55
N GLY A 178 -5.95 -2.10 -4.92
CA GLY A 178 -7.08 -2.74 -5.60
C GLY A 178 -8.02 -1.73 -6.25
N VAL A 179 -8.41 -0.67 -5.52
CA VAL A 179 -9.26 0.41 -6.07
C VAL A 179 -8.58 1.09 -7.25
N VAL A 180 -7.29 1.42 -7.14
CA VAL A 180 -6.54 2.02 -8.25
C VAL A 180 -6.48 1.06 -9.44
N ALA A 181 -6.23 -0.23 -9.21
CA ALA A 181 -6.22 -1.21 -10.29
C ALA A 181 -7.57 -1.27 -11.01
N LEU A 182 -8.68 -1.23 -10.27
CA LEU A 182 -10.03 -1.14 -10.83
C LEU A 182 -10.23 0.15 -11.64
N MET A 183 -9.83 1.31 -11.12
CA MET A 183 -9.89 2.59 -11.85
C MET A 183 -9.10 2.50 -13.17
N THR A 184 -7.87 2.00 -13.11
CA THR A 184 -7.01 1.88 -14.30
C THR A 184 -7.46 0.82 -15.31
N SER A 185 -8.41 -0.04 -14.93
CA SER A 185 -9.04 -1.01 -15.85
C SER A 185 -10.04 -0.35 -16.79
N PHE A 186 -10.68 0.75 -16.39
CA PHE A 186 -11.60 1.50 -17.24
C PHE A 186 -10.86 2.36 -18.26
N LYS A 187 -9.74 2.96 -17.84
CA LYS A 187 -8.91 3.82 -18.67
C LYS A 187 -7.51 3.90 -18.09
N ASN A 188 -6.52 4.05 -18.96
CA ASN A 188 -5.17 4.38 -18.53
C ASN A 188 -5.08 5.87 -18.12
N PHE A 189 -5.40 6.16 -16.86
CA PHE A 189 -5.30 7.49 -16.28
C PHE A 189 -3.85 7.88 -16.02
N LYS A 190 -3.55 9.19 -16.05
CA LYS A 190 -2.27 9.67 -15.55
C LYS A 190 -2.23 9.52 -14.03
N PRO A 191 -1.07 9.26 -13.41
CA PRO A 191 -0.98 9.12 -11.97
C PRO A 191 -1.56 10.30 -11.19
N GLU A 192 -1.41 11.54 -11.69
CA GLU A 192 -1.94 12.73 -11.03
C GLU A 192 -3.47 12.84 -11.09
N ASP A 193 -4.09 12.23 -12.12
CA ASP A 193 -5.55 12.17 -12.24
C ASP A 193 -6.12 11.12 -11.27
N VAL A 194 -5.46 9.96 -11.15
CA VAL A 194 -5.80 8.92 -10.16
C VAL A 194 -5.72 9.50 -8.74
N ASP A 195 -4.63 10.20 -8.42
CA ASP A 195 -4.41 10.85 -7.13
C ASP A 195 -5.58 11.79 -6.77
N ARG A 196 -5.94 12.68 -7.69
CA ARG A 196 -7.06 13.61 -7.51
C ARG A 196 -8.40 12.89 -7.33
N MET A 197 -8.65 11.86 -8.13
CA MET A 197 -9.88 11.07 -8.03
C MET A 197 -10.00 10.36 -6.68
N LEU A 198 -8.91 9.78 -6.18
CA LEU A 198 -8.89 9.15 -4.85
C LEU A 198 -9.17 10.17 -3.75
N LEU A 199 -8.46 11.29 -3.74
CA LEU A 199 -8.63 12.33 -2.72
C LEU A 199 -10.05 12.91 -2.73
N ASN A 200 -10.64 13.12 -3.91
CA ASN A 200 -12.00 13.62 -4.04
C ASN A 200 -13.07 12.59 -3.64
N ALA A 201 -12.74 11.30 -3.68
CA ALA A 201 -13.63 10.21 -3.26
C ALA A 201 -13.52 9.88 -1.77
N THR A 202 -12.68 10.62 -1.00
CA THR A 202 -12.57 10.41 0.44
C THR A 202 -13.78 10.97 1.17
N GLU A 203 -14.23 10.24 2.20
CA GLU A 203 -15.36 10.65 3.03
C GLU A 203 -14.96 10.78 4.51
N GLY A 204 -15.45 11.83 5.14
CA GLY A 204 -15.24 12.09 6.56
C GLY A 204 -13.84 12.61 6.90
N ARG A 205 -13.66 12.95 8.18
CA ARG A 205 -12.35 13.31 8.75
C ARG A 205 -11.95 12.23 9.74
N VAL A 206 -10.74 11.71 9.58
CA VAL A 206 -10.24 10.67 10.47
C VAL A 206 -9.94 11.28 11.85
N ARG A 207 -10.31 10.55 12.90
CA ARG A 207 -10.08 10.89 14.31
C ARG A 207 -9.13 9.86 14.92
N THR A 208 -8.32 10.30 15.87
CA THR A 208 -7.59 9.37 16.73
C THR A 208 -8.56 8.80 17.76
N LYS A 209 -8.36 7.54 18.17
CA LYS A 209 -9.07 6.99 19.33
C LYS A 209 -8.62 7.81 20.55
N THR A 210 -9.45 8.74 21.00
CA THR A 210 -9.20 9.45 22.27
C THR A 210 -9.18 8.40 23.37
N GLY A 211 -8.13 8.43 24.20
CA GLY A 211 -8.12 7.70 25.47
C GLY A 211 -9.24 8.17 26.39
#